data_AF-R9WKS4-F1
#
_entry.id   AF-R9WKS4-F1
#
_cell.length_a   1.000
_cell.length_b   1.000
_cell.length_c   1.000
_cell.angle_alpha   90.00
_cell.angle_beta   90.00
_cell.angle_gamma   90.00
#
_symmetry.space_group_name_H-M   'P 1'
#
loop_
_entity.id
_entity.type
_entity.pdbx_description
1 polymer ?
#
loop_
_entity_poly.entity_id
_entity_poly.type
_entity_poly.pdbx_seq_one_letter_code
_entity_poly.pdbx_strand_id
1 'polypeptide(L)'
;MAKAEKKISSAFIYFFGSFGGILFGYDIGVMTGALPFLQADWHLENAASLVGWITSAVMFGAIFGGALAGQLSDKFGRRKMILMSAIVFVVFSVLSGVSPDMGEASAYYLIIVRMLLGLAVGAASALVPAYMSEMAPAKARGRLSGLNQTMIVSGMLLSYVVDFLLKDLPGEWAWRLMLGLAAVPALILFLGVLRLPEHHENHRGQILWFGNGLRFYHRRNILLLGG
;
A
#
# COMPACT_ATOMS: atom_id res chain seq x y z
N MET A 1 -14.28 -25.12 27.29
CA MET A 1 -13.50 -25.59 26.12
C MET A 1 -12.74 -24.41 25.55
N ALA A 2 -11.42 -24.35 25.78
CA ALA A 2 -10.57 -23.28 25.25
C ALA A 2 -10.36 -23.50 23.74
N LYS A 3 -10.79 -22.53 22.94
CA LYS A 3 -10.60 -22.53 21.48
C LYS A 3 -9.09 -22.45 21.21
N ALA A 4 -8.51 -23.50 20.64
CA ALA A 4 -7.10 -23.53 20.28
C ALA A 4 -6.79 -22.35 19.33
N GLU A 5 -6.05 -21.35 19.80
CA GLU A 5 -5.55 -20.27 18.97
C GLU A 5 -4.59 -20.88 17.93
N LYS A 6 -5.00 -20.91 16.66
CA LYS A 6 -4.11 -21.22 15.55
C LYS A 6 -2.96 -20.20 15.59
N LYS A 7 -1.78 -20.61 16.06
CA LYS A 7 -0.54 -19.85 15.92
C LYS A 7 -0.21 -19.71 14.44
N ILE A 8 -0.64 -18.62 13.82
CA ILE A 8 -0.23 -18.26 12.47
C ILE A 8 1.27 -17.99 12.52
N SER A 9 2.03 -18.64 11.63
CA SER A 9 3.48 -18.50 11.57
C SER A 9 3.86 -17.04 11.33
N SER A 10 4.80 -16.50 12.11
CA SER A 10 5.27 -15.12 11.94
C SER A 10 5.79 -14.85 10.53
N ALA A 11 6.33 -15.87 9.84
CA ALA A 11 6.74 -15.76 8.44
C ALA A 11 5.56 -15.51 7.49
N PHE A 12 4.38 -16.09 7.76
CA PHE A 12 3.16 -15.86 6.99
C PHE A 12 2.67 -14.41 7.16
N ILE A 13 2.68 -13.91 8.40
CA ILE A 13 2.33 -12.51 8.69
C ILE A 13 3.28 -11.57 7.96
N TYR A 14 4.58 -11.86 8.00
CA TYR A 14 5.57 -10.99 7.37
C TYR A 14 5.50 -11.02 5.85
N PHE A 15 5.30 -12.20 5.26
CA PHE A 15 5.18 -12.36 3.82
C PHE A 15 3.95 -11.64 3.25
N PHE A 16 2.77 -11.85 3.84
CA PHE A 16 1.53 -11.20 3.40
C PHE A 16 1.46 -9.73 3.79
N GLY A 17 2.05 -9.34 4.91
CA GLY A 17 2.19 -7.93 5.26
C GLY A 17 2.98 -7.20 4.18
N SER A 18 4.11 -7.72 3.73
CA SER A 18 4.94 -7.02 2.73
C SER A 18 4.35 -6.96 1.31
N PHE A 19 3.20 -7.58 1.02
CA PHE A 19 2.50 -7.38 -0.25
C PHE A 19 2.03 -5.94 -0.45
N GLY A 20 1.80 -5.16 0.62
CA GLY A 20 1.55 -3.73 0.50
C GLY A 20 2.70 -2.98 -0.20
N GLY A 21 3.94 -3.45 -0.01
CA GLY A 21 5.10 -2.95 -0.75
C GLY A 21 5.02 -3.29 -2.24
N ILE A 22 4.65 -4.53 -2.59
CA ILE A 22 4.48 -4.95 -4.00
C ILE A 22 3.44 -4.08 -4.70
N LEU A 23 2.29 -3.83 -4.07
CA LEU A 23 1.25 -2.95 -4.61
C LEU A 23 1.77 -1.56 -4.94
N PHE A 24 2.51 -0.95 -4.00
CA PHE A 24 3.10 0.37 -4.20
C PHE A 24 4.14 0.37 -5.32
N GLY A 25 5.02 -0.62 -5.33
CA GLY A 25 6.05 -0.76 -6.37
C GLY A 25 5.47 -1.01 -7.75
N TYR A 26 4.47 -1.88 -7.86
CA TYR A 26 3.81 -2.19 -9.13
C TYR A 26 3.16 -0.94 -9.73
N ASP A 27 2.45 -0.16 -8.93
CA ASP A 27 1.75 1.04 -9.42
C ASP A 27 2.72 2.13 -9.90
N ILE A 28 3.88 2.28 -9.25
CA ILE A 28 4.94 3.18 -9.73
C ILE A 28 5.57 2.63 -11.03
N GLY A 29 5.87 1.34 -11.07
CA GLY A 29 6.59 0.75 -12.20
C GLY A 29 5.75 0.64 -13.47
N VAL A 30 4.48 0.26 -13.36
CA VAL A 30 3.58 -0.01 -14.51
C VAL A 30 3.41 1.18 -15.44
N MET A 31 3.50 2.41 -14.92
CA MET A 31 3.41 3.60 -15.77
C MET A 31 4.61 3.76 -16.70
N THR A 32 5.74 3.13 -16.40
CA THR A 32 6.91 3.16 -17.29
C THR A 32 6.63 2.44 -18.60
N GLY A 33 5.95 1.28 -18.56
CA GLY A 33 5.58 0.52 -19.74
C GLY A 33 4.25 0.95 -20.36
N ALA A 34 3.27 1.34 -19.56
CA ALA A 34 1.94 1.70 -20.05
C ALA A 34 1.86 3.08 -20.72
N LEU A 35 2.65 4.05 -20.24
CA LEU A 35 2.52 5.44 -20.67
C LEU A 35 2.76 5.69 -22.17
N PRO A 36 3.77 5.09 -22.82
CA PRO A 36 3.98 5.30 -24.26
C PRO A 36 2.81 4.80 -25.12
N PHE A 37 2.24 3.64 -24.78
CA PHE A 37 1.06 3.11 -25.48
C PHE A 37 -0.16 3.98 -25.24
N LEU A 38 -0.38 4.43 -23.99
CA LEU A 38 -1.47 5.34 -23.64
C LEU A 38 -1.36 6.68 -24.39
N GLN A 39 -0.15 7.23 -24.52
CA GLN A 39 0.08 8.47 -25.24
C GLN A 39 -0.23 8.35 -26.72
N ALA A 40 0.19 7.26 -27.36
CA ALA A 40 -0.10 6.98 -28.75
C ALA A 40 -1.60 6.73 -29.00
N ASP A 41 -2.26 6.03 -28.07
CA ASP A 41 -3.69 5.71 -28.16
C ASP A 41 -4.56 6.97 -28.11
N TRP A 42 -4.30 7.84 -27.12
CA TRP A 42 -5.09 9.06 -26.90
C TRP A 42 -4.51 10.32 -27.54
N HIS A 43 -3.48 10.18 -28.38
CA HIS A 43 -2.82 11.27 -29.12
C HIS A 43 -2.31 12.40 -28.19
N LEU A 44 -1.73 11.99 -27.05
CA LEU A 44 -1.27 12.89 -25.98
C LEU A 44 0.20 13.34 -26.13
N GLU A 45 0.83 13.11 -27.28
CA GLU A 45 2.27 13.38 -27.48
C GLU A 45 2.61 14.86 -27.30
N ASN A 46 1.66 15.75 -27.61
CA ASN A 46 1.80 17.20 -27.46
C ASN A 46 1.19 17.73 -26.15
N ALA A 47 0.58 16.87 -25.33
CA ALA A 47 -0.16 17.23 -24.13
C ALA A 47 0.66 16.95 -22.84
N ALA A 48 1.86 17.51 -22.75
CA ALA A 48 2.80 17.24 -21.65
C ALA A 48 2.22 17.52 -20.25
N SER A 49 1.34 18.52 -20.12
CA SER A 49 0.65 18.84 -18.86
C SER A 49 -0.30 17.72 -18.43
N LEU A 50 -1.10 17.16 -19.35
CA LEU A 50 -2.02 16.06 -19.08
C LEU A 50 -1.26 14.78 -18.69
N VAL A 51 -0.20 14.47 -19.43
CA VAL A 51 0.72 13.35 -19.12
C VAL A 51 1.30 13.50 -17.70
N GLY A 52 1.77 14.70 -17.37
CA GLY A 52 2.27 15.02 -16.02
C GLY A 52 1.22 14.77 -14.93
N TRP A 53 -0.02 15.18 -15.17
CA TRP A 53 -1.12 14.89 -14.23
C TRP A 53 -1.44 13.40 -14.13
N ILE A 54 -1.48 12.64 -15.23
CA ILE A 54 -1.77 11.19 -15.21
C ILE A 54 -0.74 10.44 -14.35
N THR A 55 0.55 10.75 -14.53
CA THR A 55 1.65 10.08 -13.82
C THR A 55 1.76 10.51 -12.35
N SER A 56 1.43 11.76 -12.01
CA SER A 56 1.54 12.30 -10.64
C SER A 56 0.27 12.15 -9.80
N ALA A 57 -0.88 11.87 -10.41
CA ALA A 57 -2.18 11.76 -9.73
C ALA A 57 -2.16 10.75 -8.57
N VAL A 58 -1.50 9.61 -8.75
CA VAL A 58 -1.37 8.60 -7.68
C VAL A 58 -0.61 9.18 -6.49
N MET A 59 0.53 9.84 -6.72
CA MET A 59 1.33 10.44 -5.65
C MET A 59 0.53 11.53 -4.92
N PHE A 60 -0.21 12.34 -5.67
CA PHE A 60 -1.11 13.35 -5.09
C PHE A 60 -2.17 12.71 -4.19
N GLY A 61 -2.84 11.65 -4.66
CA GLY A 61 -3.78 10.89 -3.85
C GLY A 61 -3.13 10.22 -2.62
N ALA A 62 -1.91 9.70 -2.77
CA ALA A 62 -1.20 9.01 -1.70
C ALA A 62 -0.88 9.91 -0.50
N ILE A 63 -0.64 11.20 -0.72
CA ILE A 63 -0.45 12.19 0.36
C ILE A 63 -1.67 12.20 1.29
N PHE A 64 -2.87 12.33 0.73
CA PHE A 64 -4.11 12.35 1.51
C PHE A 64 -4.45 10.97 2.07
N GLY A 65 -4.21 9.91 1.30
CA GLY A 65 -4.44 8.52 1.70
C GLY A 65 -3.66 8.15 2.95
N GLY A 66 -2.36 8.44 2.97
CA GLY A 66 -1.50 8.17 4.13
C GLY A 66 -1.87 9.00 5.35
N ALA A 67 -2.15 10.30 5.17
CA ALA A 67 -2.55 11.19 6.25
C ALA A 67 -3.86 10.75 6.93
N LEU A 68 -4.87 10.40 6.13
CA LEU A 68 -6.16 9.93 6.63
C LEU A 68 -6.06 8.53 7.24
N ALA A 69 -5.24 7.65 6.65
CA ALA A 69 -5.12 6.28 7.11
C ALA A 69 -4.65 6.16 8.56
N GLY A 70 -3.69 7.00 8.99
CA GLY A 70 -3.23 7.00 10.39
C GLY A 70 -4.39 7.23 11.37
N GLN A 71 -5.12 8.33 11.19
CA GLN A 71 -6.24 8.72 12.07
C GLN A 71 -7.39 7.71 12.03
N LEU A 72 -7.76 7.22 10.83
CA LEU A 72 -8.84 6.24 10.70
C LEU A 72 -8.44 4.87 11.26
N SER A 73 -7.17 4.49 11.20
CA SER A 73 -6.72 3.19 11.69
C SER A 73 -6.78 3.04 13.20
N ASP A 74 -6.61 4.14 13.94
CA ASP A 74 -6.77 4.13 15.39
C ASP A 74 -8.23 3.95 15.80
N LYS A 75 -9.19 4.39 14.96
CA LYS A 75 -10.63 4.27 15.21
C LYS A 75 -11.23 2.95 14.74
N PHE A 76 -10.87 2.48 13.54
CA PHE A 76 -11.48 1.30 12.91
C PHE A 76 -10.62 0.04 13.02
N GLY A 77 -9.36 0.17 13.42
CA GLY A 77 -8.37 -0.90 13.47
C GLY A 77 -7.60 -1.06 12.16
N ARG A 78 -6.30 -1.35 12.28
CA ARG A 78 -5.35 -1.41 11.15
C ARG A 78 -5.75 -2.46 10.10
N ARG A 79 -6.13 -3.67 10.53
CA ARG A 79 -6.53 -4.76 9.61
C ARG A 79 -7.70 -4.36 8.70
N LYS A 80 -8.75 -3.75 9.27
CA LYS A 80 -9.94 -3.34 8.50
C LYS A 80 -9.59 -2.26 7.49
N MET A 81 -8.76 -1.29 7.88
CA MET A 81 -8.29 -0.25 6.97
C MET A 81 -7.45 -0.82 5.83
N ILE A 82 -6.58 -1.80 6.09
CA ILE A 82 -5.81 -2.49 5.04
C ILE A 82 -6.74 -3.23 4.07
N LEU A 83 -7.76 -3.95 4.57
CA LEU A 83 -8.74 -4.63 3.72
C LEU A 83 -9.54 -3.66 2.84
N MET A 84 -10.01 -2.54 3.42
CA MET A 84 -10.71 -1.51 2.65
C MET A 84 -9.81 -0.90 1.59
N SER A 85 -8.55 -0.60 1.93
CA SER A 85 -7.57 -0.07 0.98
C SER A 85 -7.32 -1.05 -0.17
N ALA A 86 -7.22 -2.35 0.12
CA ALA A 86 -7.07 -3.37 -0.92
C ALA A 86 -8.29 -3.44 -1.87
N ILE A 87 -9.52 -3.35 -1.34
CA ILE A 87 -10.74 -3.30 -2.17
C ILE A 87 -10.73 -2.06 -3.05
N VAL A 88 -10.46 -0.88 -2.47
CA VAL A 88 -10.40 0.39 -3.20
C VAL A 88 -9.35 0.31 -4.30
N PHE A 89 -8.17 -0.25 -4.02
CA PHE A 89 -7.12 -0.45 -5.02
C PHE A 89 -7.61 -1.34 -6.17
N VAL A 90 -8.23 -2.50 -5.87
CA VAL A 90 -8.78 -3.40 -6.90
C VAL A 90 -9.78 -2.67 -7.79
N VAL A 91 -10.74 -1.97 -7.19
CA VAL A 91 -11.79 -1.25 -7.92
C VAL A 91 -11.18 -0.21 -8.84
N PHE A 92 -10.31 0.67 -8.35
CA PHE A 92 -9.73 1.74 -9.17
C PHE A 92 -8.66 1.24 -10.15
N SER A 93 -8.01 0.11 -9.90
CA SER A 93 -7.13 -0.54 -10.88
C SER A 93 -7.94 -1.08 -12.05
N VAL A 94 -9.06 -1.76 -11.78
CA VAL A 94 -9.98 -2.22 -12.83
C VAL A 94 -10.55 -1.03 -13.60
N LEU A 95 -11.04 0.01 -12.91
CA LEU A 95 -11.52 1.25 -13.55
C LEU A 95 -10.45 1.93 -14.41
N SER A 96 -9.18 1.88 -14.02
CA SER A 96 -8.07 2.37 -14.85
C SER A 96 -7.97 1.58 -16.15
N GLY A 97 -8.09 0.25 -16.08
CA GLY A 97 -8.04 -0.63 -17.26
C GLY A 97 -9.27 -0.52 -18.16
N VAL A 98 -10.46 -0.25 -17.60
CA VAL A 98 -11.71 -0.05 -18.38
C VAL A 98 -12.02 1.42 -18.65
N SER A 99 -11.00 2.27 -18.69
CA SER A 99 -11.17 3.71 -18.96
C SER A 99 -11.95 3.93 -20.26
N PRO A 100 -12.89 4.90 -20.33
CA PRO A 100 -13.63 5.17 -21.55
C PRO A 100 -12.68 5.48 -22.71
N ASP A 101 -13.06 5.10 -23.92
CA ASP A 101 -12.24 5.37 -25.11
C ASP A 101 -12.79 6.59 -25.86
N MET A 102 -12.40 7.78 -25.39
CA MET A 102 -12.84 9.08 -25.94
C MET A 102 -11.65 10.01 -26.19
N GLY A 103 -10.44 9.45 -26.36
CA GLY A 103 -9.20 10.22 -26.55
C GLY A 103 -8.85 11.12 -25.37
N GLU A 104 -8.49 12.38 -25.64
CA GLU A 104 -8.09 13.36 -24.62
C GLU A 104 -9.11 13.55 -23.48
N ALA A 105 -10.42 13.46 -23.76
CA ALA A 105 -11.44 13.64 -22.74
C ALA A 105 -11.36 12.57 -21.63
N SER A 106 -10.87 11.37 -21.97
CA SER A 106 -10.67 10.26 -21.03
C SER A 106 -9.47 10.44 -20.11
N ALA A 107 -8.55 11.35 -20.44
CA ALA A 107 -7.40 11.67 -19.58
C ALA A 107 -7.87 12.18 -18.20
N TYR A 108 -8.89 13.03 -18.16
CA TYR A 108 -9.45 13.54 -16.90
C TYR A 108 -10.08 12.45 -16.05
N TYR A 109 -10.80 11.51 -16.68
CA TYR A 109 -11.35 10.34 -16.00
C TYR A 109 -10.22 9.51 -15.38
N LEU A 110 -9.18 9.22 -16.16
CA LEU A 110 -8.05 8.43 -15.68
C LEU A 110 -7.32 9.12 -14.54
N ILE A 111 -7.10 10.44 -14.61
CA ILE A 111 -6.49 11.24 -13.54
C ILE A 111 -7.28 11.09 -12.23
N ILE A 112 -8.61 11.23 -12.28
CA ILE A 112 -9.47 11.10 -11.09
C ILE A 112 -9.39 9.68 -10.54
N VAL A 113 -9.50 8.66 -11.40
CA VAL A 113 -9.39 7.25 -11.01
C VAL A 113 -8.03 6.96 -10.36
N ARG A 114 -6.93 7.46 -10.94
CA ARG A 114 -5.57 7.29 -10.41
C ARG A 114 -5.39 8.02 -9.08
N MET A 115 -5.99 9.19 -8.92
CA MET A 115 -5.97 9.92 -7.65
C MET A 115 -6.68 9.14 -6.55
N LEU A 116 -7.83 8.54 -6.85
CA LEU A 116 -8.57 7.69 -5.91
C LEU A 116 -7.83 6.37 -5.61
N LEU A 117 -7.19 5.77 -6.62
CA LEU A 117 -6.26 4.66 -6.41
C LEU A 117 -5.11 5.07 -5.49
N GLY A 118 -4.58 6.28 -5.67
CA GLY A 118 -3.54 6.87 -4.84
C GLY A 118 -3.93 6.93 -3.36
N LEU A 119 -5.19 7.22 -3.03
CA LEU A 119 -5.67 7.19 -1.64
C LEU A 119 -5.47 5.80 -1.00
N ALA A 120 -5.82 4.73 -1.73
CA ALA A 120 -5.62 3.37 -1.26
C ALA A 120 -4.13 3.00 -1.15
N VAL A 121 -3.33 3.44 -2.11
CA VAL A 121 -1.88 3.22 -2.13
C VAL A 121 -1.21 3.88 -0.92
N GLY A 122 -1.49 5.16 -0.68
CA GLY A 122 -0.95 5.89 0.46
C GLY A 122 -1.41 5.32 1.79
N ALA A 123 -2.67 4.90 1.87
CA ALA A 123 -3.19 4.24 3.07
C ALA A 123 -2.48 2.91 3.34
N ALA A 124 -2.34 2.06 2.32
CA ALA A 124 -1.67 0.78 2.44
C ALA A 124 -0.19 0.94 2.80
N SER A 125 0.52 1.89 2.18
CA SER A 125 1.95 2.11 2.40
C SER A 125 2.27 2.62 3.81
N ALA A 126 1.36 3.37 4.44
CA ALA A 126 1.49 3.80 5.83
C ALA A 126 1.11 2.68 6.83
N LEU A 127 0.01 1.97 6.57
CA LEU A 127 -0.56 1.00 7.52
C LEU A 127 0.18 -0.32 7.57
N VAL A 128 0.69 -0.79 6.43
CA VAL A 128 1.33 -2.11 6.33
C VAL A 128 2.61 -2.19 7.15
N PRO A 129 3.59 -1.27 7.01
CA PRO A 129 4.80 -1.30 7.83
C PRO A 129 4.51 -1.10 9.32
N ALA A 130 3.53 -0.25 9.64
CA ALA A 130 3.09 -0.01 11.01
C ALA A 130 2.54 -1.30 11.65
N TYR A 131 1.55 -1.94 11.00
CA TYR A 131 0.98 -3.21 11.43
C TYR A 131 2.05 -4.30 11.60
N MET A 132 2.98 -4.37 10.66
CA MET A 132 4.11 -5.29 10.71
C MET A 132 5.03 -5.03 11.90
N SER A 133 5.32 -3.77 12.22
CA SER A 133 6.18 -3.37 13.34
C SER A 133 5.54 -3.60 14.71
N GLU A 134 4.21 -3.50 14.80
CA GLU A 134 3.40 -3.84 15.98
C GLU A 134 3.45 -5.34 16.25
N MET A 135 3.39 -6.16 15.19
CA MET A 135 3.46 -7.61 15.28
C MET A 135 4.87 -8.17 15.50
N ALA A 136 5.92 -7.37 15.30
CA ALA A 136 7.30 -7.85 15.38
C ALA A 136 7.95 -7.68 16.75
N PRO A 137 8.79 -8.64 17.17
CA PRO A 137 9.69 -8.44 18.29
C PRO A 137 10.67 -7.29 17.98
N ALA A 138 11.03 -6.49 19.00
CA ALA A 138 11.83 -5.27 18.84
C ALA A 138 13.12 -5.47 18.02
N LYS A 139 13.77 -6.63 18.15
CA LYS A 139 15.02 -6.99 17.43
C LYS A 139 14.85 -7.15 15.92
N ALA A 140 13.63 -7.40 15.43
CA ALA A 140 13.36 -7.69 14.01
C ALA A 140 12.82 -6.49 13.21
N ARG A 141 12.49 -5.37 13.88
CA ARG A 141 11.85 -4.20 13.23
C ARG A 141 12.67 -3.63 12.07
N GLY A 142 13.99 -3.54 12.22
CA GLY A 142 14.87 -3.07 11.14
C GLY A 142 14.84 -4.00 9.91
N ARG A 143 14.83 -5.32 10.13
CA ARG A 143 14.73 -6.32 9.05
C ARG A 143 13.41 -6.23 8.30
N LEU A 144 12.31 -5.90 8.99
CA LEU A 144 11.01 -5.72 8.35
C LEU A 144 10.93 -4.49 7.46
N SER A 145 11.59 -3.39 7.84
CA SER A 145 11.73 -2.23 6.97
C SER A 145 12.48 -2.58 5.69
N GLY A 146 13.60 -3.31 5.81
CA GLY A 146 14.34 -3.84 4.66
C GLY A 146 13.49 -4.75 3.77
N LEU A 147 12.72 -5.67 4.36
CA LEU A 147 11.80 -6.53 3.62
C LEU A 147 10.73 -5.72 2.86
N ASN A 148 10.18 -4.66 3.47
CA ASN A 148 9.22 -3.80 2.79
C ASN A 148 9.84 -3.13 1.57
N GLN A 149 11.07 -2.61 1.69
CA GLN A 149 11.78 -2.00 0.57
C GLN A 149 12.09 -3.02 -0.54
N THR A 150 12.53 -4.23 -0.18
CA THR A 150 12.72 -5.32 -1.15
C THR A 150 11.42 -5.63 -1.89
N MET A 151 10.29 -5.64 -1.19
CA MET A 151 8.99 -5.95 -1.79
C MET A 151 8.47 -4.82 -2.69
N ILE A 152 8.80 -3.56 -2.39
CA ILE A 152 8.56 -2.44 -3.32
C ILE A 152 9.35 -2.63 -4.61
N VAL A 153 10.65 -2.92 -4.52
CA VAL A 153 11.48 -3.13 -5.71
C VAL A 153 11.02 -4.36 -6.49
N SER A 154 10.66 -5.45 -5.81
CA SER A 154 10.05 -6.63 -6.45
C SER A 154 8.74 -6.31 -7.15
N GLY A 155 7.92 -5.40 -6.60
CA GLY A 155 6.71 -4.91 -7.25
C GLY A 155 6.99 -4.17 -8.56
N MET A 156 7.99 -3.30 -8.58
CA MET A 156 8.42 -2.63 -9.83
C MET A 156 8.97 -3.62 -10.86
N LEU A 157 9.77 -4.59 -10.42
CA LEU A 157 10.25 -5.65 -11.32
C LEU A 157 9.09 -6.46 -11.90
N LEU A 158 8.09 -6.78 -11.07
CA LEU A 158 6.90 -7.48 -11.53
C LEU A 158 6.11 -6.66 -12.56
N SER A 159 5.94 -5.35 -12.36
CA SER A 159 5.27 -4.52 -13.36
C SER A 159 6.05 -4.48 -14.67
N TYR A 160 7.39 -4.37 -14.64
CA TYR A 160 8.18 -4.39 -15.87
C TYR A 160 8.09 -5.72 -16.62
N VAL A 161 8.01 -6.84 -15.90
CA VAL A 161 7.77 -8.15 -16.52
C VAL A 161 6.39 -8.19 -17.18
N VAL A 162 5.35 -7.69 -16.49
CA VAL A 162 4.00 -7.61 -17.06
C VAL A 162 3.99 -6.71 -18.29
N ASP A 163 4.60 -5.54 -18.22
CA ASP A 163 4.71 -4.59 -19.33
C ASP A 163 5.42 -5.25 -20.53
N PHE A 164 6.52 -5.96 -20.30
CA PHE A 164 7.24 -6.68 -21.34
C PHE A 164 6.41 -7.80 -21.98
N LEU A 165 5.64 -8.55 -21.19
CA LEU A 165 4.79 -9.63 -21.69
C LEU A 165 3.58 -9.12 -22.48
N LEU A 166 3.10 -7.91 -22.17
CA LEU A 166 1.91 -7.33 -22.78
C LEU A 166 2.22 -6.35 -23.92
N LYS A 167 3.48 -5.98 -24.16
CA LYS A 167 3.88 -4.98 -25.16
C LYS A 167 3.45 -5.32 -26.60
N ASP A 168 3.31 -6.60 -26.93
CA ASP A 168 3.02 -7.08 -28.29
C ASP A 168 1.49 -7.16 -28.56
N LEU A 169 0.66 -6.85 -27.56
CA LEU A 169 -0.78 -6.68 -27.75
C LEU A 169 -1.08 -5.37 -28.50
N PRO A 170 -2.27 -5.25 -29.12
CA PRO A 170 -2.71 -3.98 -29.70
C PRO A 170 -2.58 -2.85 -28.68
N GLY A 171 -2.06 -1.69 -29.10
CA GLY A 171 -1.73 -0.57 -28.21
C GLY A 171 -2.89 -0.18 -27.29
N GLU A 172 -4.11 -0.11 -27.83
CA GLU A 172 -5.37 0.11 -27.12
C GLU A 172 -5.55 -0.81 -25.90
N TRP A 173 -5.22 -2.09 -26.03
CA TRP A 173 -5.43 -3.11 -24.99
C TRP A 173 -4.21 -3.31 -24.07
N ALA A 174 -3.00 -3.05 -24.58
CA ALA A 174 -1.76 -3.28 -23.85
C ALA A 174 -1.71 -2.47 -22.54
N TRP A 175 -1.85 -1.15 -22.61
CA TRP A 175 -1.78 -0.28 -21.43
C TRP A 175 -2.95 -0.50 -20.47
N ARG A 176 -4.14 -0.80 -21.00
CA ARG A 176 -5.35 -1.11 -20.21
C ARG A 176 -5.14 -2.33 -19.33
N LEU A 177 -4.58 -3.39 -19.90
CA LEU A 177 -4.28 -4.63 -19.18
C LEU A 177 -3.12 -4.44 -18.19
N MET A 178 -2.07 -3.69 -18.54
CA MET A 178 -0.97 -3.36 -17.62
C MET A 178 -1.51 -2.70 -16.33
N LEU A 179 -2.37 -1.68 -16.47
CA LEU A 179 -3.00 -0.98 -15.34
C LEU A 179 -4.04 -1.83 -14.60
N GLY A 180 -4.84 -2.62 -15.32
CA GLY A 180 -5.87 -3.48 -14.75
C GLY A 180 -5.32 -4.68 -13.98
N LEU A 181 -4.17 -5.23 -14.39
CA LEU A 181 -3.53 -6.34 -13.71
C LEU A 181 -2.93 -5.97 -12.35
N ALA A 182 -2.81 -4.67 -12.03
CA ALA A 182 -2.47 -4.23 -10.67
C ALA A 182 -3.50 -4.74 -9.63
N ALA A 183 -4.74 -5.04 -10.05
CA ALA A 183 -5.74 -5.66 -9.19
C ALA A 183 -5.33 -7.05 -8.68
N VAL A 184 -4.47 -7.78 -9.38
CA VAL A 184 -4.03 -9.14 -9.01
C VAL A 184 -3.24 -9.13 -7.69
N PRO A 185 -2.12 -8.40 -7.54
CA PRO A 185 -1.42 -8.32 -6.26
C PRO A 185 -2.29 -7.74 -5.13
N ALA A 186 -3.23 -6.85 -5.46
CA ALA A 186 -4.22 -6.31 -4.52
C ALA A 186 -5.19 -7.37 -3.97
N LEU A 187 -5.70 -8.24 -4.83
CA LEU A 187 -6.54 -9.37 -4.44
C LEU A 187 -5.76 -10.38 -3.59
N ILE A 188 -4.50 -10.63 -3.92
CA ILE A 188 -3.64 -11.51 -3.12
C ILE A 188 -3.43 -10.93 -1.71
N LEU A 189 -3.16 -9.61 -1.61
CA LEU A 189 -3.09 -8.93 -0.31
C LEU A 189 -4.41 -9.07 0.45
N PHE A 190 -5.54 -8.81 -0.19
CA PHE A 190 -6.86 -8.90 0.43
C PHE A 190 -7.12 -10.29 1.02
N LEU A 191 -6.91 -11.35 0.22
CA LEU A 191 -7.05 -12.75 0.66
C LEU A 191 -6.04 -13.15 1.74
N GLY A 192 -4.85 -12.55 1.72
CA GLY A 192 -3.85 -12.69 2.76
C GLY A 192 -4.29 -12.11 4.10
N VAL A 193 -4.74 -10.86 4.08
CA VAL A 193 -5.14 -10.10 5.27
C VAL A 193 -6.43 -10.66 5.89
N LEU A 194 -7.31 -11.26 5.09
CA LEU A 194 -8.47 -12.02 5.60
C LEU A 194 -8.06 -13.18 6.51
N ARG A 195 -6.88 -13.78 6.30
CA ARG A 195 -6.36 -14.86 7.16
C ARG A 195 -5.55 -14.36 8.36
N LEU A 196 -5.23 -13.06 8.41
CA LEU A 196 -4.50 -12.47 9.54
C LEU A 196 -5.43 -12.24 10.75
N PRO A 197 -4.93 -12.46 11.98
CA PRO A 197 -5.72 -12.24 13.18
C PRO A 197 -5.90 -10.74 13.44
N GLU A 198 -7.09 -10.36 13.91
CA GLU A 198 -7.34 -9.01 14.43
C GLU A 198 -6.63 -8.86 15.77
N HIS A 199 -5.73 -7.88 15.87
CA HIS A 199 -5.16 -7.53 17.16
C HIS A 199 -6.17 -6.66 17.92
N HIS A 200 -6.81 -7.25 18.93
CA HIS A 200 -7.47 -6.48 19.97
C HIS A 200 -6.38 -5.88 20.86
N GLU A 201 -5.94 -4.66 20.56
CA GLU A 201 -5.10 -3.91 21.50
C GLU A 201 -6.00 -3.47 22.66
N ASN A 202 -5.98 -4.25 23.75
CA ASN A 202 -6.47 -3.83 25.04
C ASN A 202 -5.68 -2.57 25.43
N HIS A 203 -6.31 -1.39 25.39
CA HIS A 203 -5.74 -0.07 25.74
C HIS A 203 -5.08 0.03 27.14
N ARG A 204 -5.04 -1.06 27.92
CA ARG A 204 -4.41 -1.13 29.24
C ARG A 204 -2.88 -1.25 29.20
N GLY A 205 -2.27 -1.67 28.09
CA GLY A 205 -0.81 -1.87 27.99
C GLY A 205 0.00 -0.58 27.82
N GLN A 206 -0.47 0.38 27.02
CA GLN A 206 0.25 1.63 26.76
C GLN A 206 0.19 2.60 27.96
N ILE A 207 -0.91 2.62 28.73
CA ILE A 207 -1.01 3.41 29.97
C ILE A 207 -0.03 2.89 31.04
N LEU A 208 0.18 1.58 31.11
CA LEU A 208 1.18 0.97 32.00
C LEU A 208 2.63 1.31 31.60
N TRP A 209 2.91 1.47 30.30
CA TRP A 209 4.24 1.88 29.82
C TRP A 209 4.54 3.35 30.16
N PHE A 210 3.59 4.27 29.92
CA PHE A 210 3.75 5.66 30.32
C PHE A 210 3.80 5.83 31.86
N GLY A 211 2.97 5.09 32.61
CA GLY A 211 2.97 5.13 34.07
C GLY A 211 4.24 4.57 34.72
N ASN A 212 4.83 3.50 34.18
CA ASN A 212 6.06 2.91 34.71
C ASN A 212 7.33 3.62 34.22
N GLY A 213 7.32 4.24 33.03
CA GLY A 213 8.44 5.05 32.53
C GLY A 213 8.74 6.27 33.41
N LEU A 214 7.69 6.95 33.90
CA LEU A 214 7.81 8.06 34.85
C LEU A 214 8.32 7.62 36.22
N ARG A 215 7.90 6.44 36.72
CA ARG A 215 8.45 5.85 37.97
C ARG A 215 9.93 5.48 37.85
N PHE A 216 10.37 5.02 36.68
CA PHE A 216 11.77 4.68 36.44
C PHE A 216 12.66 5.94 36.34
N TYR A 217 12.15 7.02 35.76
CA TYR A 217 12.85 8.30 35.70
C TYR A 217 12.98 8.95 37.08
N HIS A 218 11.93 8.88 37.90
CA HIS A 218 11.95 9.46 39.25
C HIS A 218 12.87 8.70 40.23
N ARG A 219 12.97 7.37 40.13
CA ARG A 219 13.92 6.58 40.95
C ARG A 219 15.39 6.82 40.60
N ARG A 220 15.72 7.16 39.34
CA ARG A 220 17.10 7.41 38.93
C ARG A 220 17.66 8.74 39.45
N ASN A 221 16.83 9.77 39.59
CA ASN A 221 17.28 11.08 40.09
C ASN A 221 17.49 11.12 41.61
N ILE A 222 16.81 10.27 42.39
CA ILE A 222 17.00 10.21 43.85
C ILE A 222 18.34 9.54 44.23
N LEU A 223 18.85 8.63 43.39
CA LEU A 223 20.12 7.92 43.63
C LEU A 223 21.37 8.74 43.26
N LEU A 224 21.24 9.82 42.50
CA LEU A 224 22.37 10.65 42.06
C LEU A 224 22.59 11.91 42.92
N LEU A 225 21.73 12.16 43.91
CA LEU A 225 21.82 13.30 44.83
C LEU A 225 22.17 12.90 46.28
N GLY A 226 22.49 11.63 46.51
CA GLY A 226 22.78 11.07 47.84
C GLY A 226 24.18 10.46 47.98
N GLY A 227 25.16 10.94 47.20
CA GLY A 227 26.57 10.55 47.28
C GLY A 227 27.47 11.76 47.37
#